data_AF-A0A527YSA6-F1
#
_entry.id   AF-A0A527YSA6-F1
#
_cell.length_a   1.000
_cell.length_b   1.000
_cell.length_c   1.000
_cell.angle_alpha   90.00
_cell.angle_beta   90.00
_cell.angle_gamma   90.00
#
_symmetry.space_group_name_H-M   'P 1'
#
loop_
_entity.id
_entity.type
_entity.pdbx_description
1 polymer ?
#
loop_
_entity_poly.entity_id
_entity_poly.type
_entity_poly.pdbx_seq_one_letter_code
_entity_poly.pdbx_strand_id
1 'polypeptide(L)'
;ALAANDIAGARRVRDALPVNSLDQHILAWSIALHGGDKVPSGEIADAAKMLPNWPGLIALRKNSERALYRENPAPEIVVQAFGGSQPQTVDGVVILARSYVSQGKVEAARSVLS
;
A
#
# COMPACT_ATOMS: atom_id res chain seq x y z
N ALA A 1 -8.19 -8.99 18.05
CA ALA A 1 -7.00 -8.20 17.70
C ALA A 1 -7.37 -6.96 16.88
N LEU A 2 -7.86 -7.11 15.64
CA LEU A 2 -8.27 -5.97 14.80
C LEU A 2 -9.35 -5.08 15.45
N ALA A 3 -10.42 -5.67 15.98
CA ALA A 3 -11.47 -4.94 16.71
C ALA A 3 -10.98 -4.27 18.01
N ALA A 4 -9.86 -4.74 18.56
CA ALA A 4 -9.21 -4.15 19.74
C ALA A 4 -8.11 -3.15 19.37
N ASN A 5 -7.99 -2.78 18.08
CA ASN A 5 -6.93 -1.91 17.52
C ASN A 5 -5.49 -2.44 17.76
N ASP A 6 -5.35 -3.73 18.06
CA ASP A 6 -4.06 -4.43 18.16
C ASP A 6 -3.65 -4.98 16.78
N ILE A 7 -3.20 -4.06 15.93
CA ILE A 7 -2.74 -4.39 14.57
C ILE A 7 -1.45 -5.22 14.62
N ALA A 8 -0.57 -4.96 15.58
CA ALA A 8 0.66 -5.73 15.74
C ALA A 8 0.37 -7.19 16.12
N GLY A 9 -0.59 -7.43 17.02
CA GLY A 9 -1.09 -8.77 17.33
C GLY A 9 -1.77 -9.44 16.15
N ALA A 10 -2.59 -8.71 15.39
CA ALA A 10 -3.22 -9.25 14.18
C ALA A 10 -2.18 -9.71 13.14
N ARG A 11 -1.12 -8.93 12.93
CA ARG A 11 0.01 -9.30 12.05
C ARG A 11 0.72 -10.56 12.54
N ARG A 12 1.02 -10.67 13.84
CA ARG A 12 1.61 -11.88 14.42
C ARG A 12 0.75 -13.13 14.21
N VAL A 13 -0.58 -13.00 14.36
CA VAL A 13 -1.50 -14.11 14.10
C VAL A 13 -1.47 -14.50 12.62
N ARG A 14 -1.51 -13.54 11.70
CA ARG A 14 -1.41 -13.80 10.25
C ARG A 14 -0.14 -14.57 9.92
N ASP A 15 0.99 -14.13 10.47
CA ASP A 15 2.30 -14.72 10.15
C ASP A 15 2.47 -16.14 10.72
N ALA A 16 1.63 -16.54 11.68
CA ALA A 16 1.57 -17.89 12.24
C ALA A 16 0.61 -18.85 11.49
N LEU A 17 -0.24 -18.33 10.59
CA LEU A 17 -1.16 -19.16 9.81
C LEU A 17 -0.43 -19.87 8.66
N PRO A 18 -0.92 -21.03 8.18
CA PRO A 18 -0.32 -21.71 7.04
C PRO A 18 -0.23 -20.79 5.82
N VAL A 19 0.94 -20.79 5.18
CA VAL A 19 1.21 -19.98 4.00
C VAL A 19 0.20 -20.32 2.91
N ASN A 20 -0.39 -19.30 2.28
CA ASN A 20 -1.43 -19.39 1.25
C ASN A 20 -2.76 -19.99 1.70
N SER A 21 -3.01 -20.11 3.00
CA SER A 21 -4.33 -20.49 3.52
C SER A 21 -5.35 -19.36 3.33
N LEU A 22 -6.63 -19.74 3.19
CA LEU A 22 -7.72 -18.77 3.14
C LEU A 22 -7.72 -17.86 4.38
N ASP A 23 -7.49 -18.41 5.57
CA ASP A 23 -7.45 -17.64 6.81
C ASP A 23 -6.32 -16.60 6.80
N GLN A 24 -5.14 -16.98 6.29
CA GLN A 24 -4.03 -16.05 6.13
C GLN A 24 -4.41 -14.91 5.18
N HIS A 25 -5.06 -15.24 4.05
CA HIS A 25 -5.52 -14.26 3.08
C HIS A 25 -6.59 -13.31 3.64
N ILE A 26 -7.61 -13.85 4.33
CA ILE A 26 -8.66 -13.04 4.99
C ILE A 26 -8.02 -12.07 5.97
N LEU A 27 -7.06 -12.53 6.78
CA LEU A 27 -6.43 -11.70 7.79
C LEU A 27 -5.50 -10.66 7.17
N ALA A 28 -4.74 -11.01 6.13
CA ALA A 28 -3.92 -10.07 5.36
C ALA A 28 -4.78 -8.96 4.74
N TRP A 29 -5.89 -9.32 4.10
CA TRP A 29 -6.86 -8.39 3.53
C TRP A 29 -7.46 -7.46 4.60
N SER A 30 -7.91 -8.02 5.72
CA SER A 30 -8.54 -7.25 6.80
C SER A 30 -7.55 -6.28 7.46
N ILE A 31 -6.30 -6.69 7.67
CA ILE A 31 -5.22 -5.82 8.13
C ILE A 31 -4.98 -4.70 7.11
N ALA A 32 -4.87 -5.01 5.82
CA ALA A 32 -4.63 -4.01 4.77
C ALA A 32 -5.78 -3.00 4.63
N LEU A 33 -7.02 -3.43 4.89
CA LEU A 33 -8.21 -2.57 4.79
C LEU A 33 -8.40 -1.68 6.03
N HIS A 34 -8.13 -2.22 7.24
CA HIS A 34 -8.49 -1.58 8.51
C HIS A 34 -7.33 -1.21 9.42
N GLY A 35 -6.11 -1.65 9.13
CA GLY A 35 -4.96 -1.46 10.02
C GLY A 35 -4.39 -0.04 10.05
N GLY A 36 -4.89 0.86 9.20
CA GLY A 36 -4.62 2.29 9.27
C GLY A 36 -3.16 2.66 9.08
N ASP A 37 -2.63 3.51 9.97
CA ASP A 37 -1.26 4.01 9.94
C ASP A 37 -0.20 2.99 10.40
N LYS A 38 -0.63 1.89 11.02
CA LYS A 38 0.24 0.84 11.57
C LYS A 38 0.63 -0.25 10.56
N VAL A 39 0.16 -0.16 9.31
CA VAL A 39 0.43 -1.15 8.27
C VAL A 39 1.32 -0.55 7.18
N PRO A 40 2.47 -1.18 6.86
CA PRO A 40 3.36 -0.69 5.81
C PRO A 40 2.74 -0.74 4.41
N SER A 41 3.11 0.18 3.52
CA SER A 41 2.58 0.26 2.16
C SER A 41 2.86 -0.99 1.34
N GLY A 42 4.03 -1.60 1.55
CA GLY A 42 4.42 -2.85 0.91
C GLY A 42 3.49 -4.01 1.29
N GLU A 43 3.17 -4.13 2.58
CA GLU A 43 2.25 -5.16 3.08
C GLU A 43 0.83 -5.00 2.51
N ILE A 44 0.35 -3.76 2.38
CA ILE A 44 -0.94 -3.46 1.74
C ILE A 44 -0.90 -3.80 0.25
N ALA A 45 0.19 -3.45 -0.44
CA ALA A 45 0.37 -3.74 -1.87
C ALA A 45 0.45 -5.25 -2.13
N ASP A 46 1.12 -6.01 -1.27
CA ASP A 46 1.23 -7.46 -1.37
C ASP A 46 -0.12 -8.15 -1.12
N ALA A 47 -0.92 -7.64 -0.16
CA ALA A 47 -2.30 -8.09 0.03
C ALA A 47 -3.17 -7.86 -1.22
N ALA A 48 -3.03 -6.71 -1.88
CA ALA A 48 -3.75 -6.44 -3.13
C ALA A 48 -3.32 -7.36 -4.28
N LYS A 49 -2.01 -7.66 -4.39
CA LYS A 49 -1.46 -8.57 -5.42
C LYS A 49 -1.88 -10.02 -5.22
N MET A 50 -1.90 -10.50 -3.97
CA MET A 50 -2.28 -11.89 -3.70
C MET A 50 -3.80 -12.12 -3.88
N LEU A 51 -4.61 -11.04 -3.87
CA LEU A 51 -6.08 -11.10 -3.89
C LEU A 51 -6.72 -10.25 -5.01
N PRO A 52 -6.39 -10.46 -6.30
CA PRO A 52 -6.77 -9.55 -7.39
C PRO A 52 -8.28 -9.43 -7.68
N ASN A 53 -9.12 -10.29 -7.10
CA ASN A 53 -10.58 -10.29 -7.28
C ASN A 53 -11.35 -10.08 -5.97
N TRP A 54 -10.68 -9.61 -4.92
CA TRP A 54 -11.31 -9.42 -3.61
C TRP A 54 -11.98 -8.05 -3.47
N PRO A 55 -12.98 -7.92 -2.59
CA PRO A 55 -13.61 -6.64 -2.34
C PRO A 55 -12.61 -5.61 -1.79
N GLY A 56 -12.81 -4.34 -2.15
CA GLY A 56 -12.05 -3.23 -1.55
C GLY A 56 -10.66 -3.00 -2.12
N LEU A 57 -10.30 -3.55 -3.29
CA LEU A 57 -8.98 -3.32 -3.91
C LEU A 57 -8.63 -1.84 -4.13
N ILE A 58 -9.63 -1.01 -4.48
CA ILE A 58 -9.45 0.45 -4.58
C ILE A 58 -9.09 1.05 -3.20
N ALA A 59 -9.72 0.57 -2.13
CA ALA A 59 -9.41 1.02 -0.77
C ALA A 59 -7.99 0.59 -0.36
N LEU A 60 -7.60 -0.65 -0.65
CA LEU A 60 -6.22 -1.12 -0.44
C LEU A 60 -5.23 -0.25 -1.21
N ARG A 61 -5.50 0.07 -2.47
CA ARG A 61 -4.64 0.96 -3.26
C ARG A 61 -4.46 2.32 -2.59
N LYS A 62 -5.57 2.96 -2.21
CA LYS A 62 -5.53 4.26 -1.51
C LYS A 62 -4.82 4.18 -0.17
N ASN A 63 -4.98 3.08 0.59
CA ASN A 63 -4.29 2.89 1.87
C ASN A 63 -2.78 2.73 1.67
N SER A 64 -2.36 1.97 0.64
CA SER A 64 -0.96 1.77 0.28
C SER A 64 -0.30 3.11 -0.08
N GLU A 65 -0.96 3.96 -0.88
CA GLU A 65 -0.43 5.28 -1.24
C GLU A 65 -0.23 6.20 -0.02
N ARG A 66 -1.21 6.24 0.90
CA ARG A 66 -1.09 7.03 2.14
C ARG A 66 0.03 6.50 3.05
N ALA A 67 0.18 5.18 3.13
CA ALA A 67 1.27 4.57 3.89
C ALA A 67 2.62 4.90 3.26
N LEU A 68 2.74 4.82 1.94
CA LEU A 68 3.95 5.11 1.21
C LEU A 68 4.37 6.58 1.41
N TYR A 69 3.39 7.50 1.42
CA TYR A 69 3.63 8.91 1.74
C TYR A 69 4.20 9.10 3.16
N ARG A 70 3.65 8.41 4.16
CA ARG A 70 4.15 8.48 5.55
C ARG A 70 5.54 7.87 5.70
N GLU A 71 5.79 6.75 5.03
CA GLU A 71 7.08 6.06 5.05
C GLU A 71 8.17 6.88 4.38
N ASN A 72 7.80 7.69 3.37
CA ASN A 72 8.70 8.54 2.60
C ASN A 72 10.02 7.82 2.19
N PRO A 73 9.93 6.65 1.53
CA PRO A 73 11.13 5.91 1.12
C PRO A 73 11.87 6.61 -0.03
N ALA A 74 13.00 6.04 -0.44
CA ALA A 74 13.78 6.58 -1.54
C ALA A 74 12.94 6.71 -2.84
N PRO A 75 13.20 7.74 -3.68
CA PRO A 75 12.43 7.99 -4.91
C PRO A 75 12.29 6.78 -5.83
N GLU A 76 13.33 5.95 -5.93
CA GLU A 76 13.35 4.74 -6.76
C GLU A 76 12.31 3.73 -6.28
N ILE A 77 12.18 3.58 -4.97
CA ILE A 77 11.21 2.69 -4.32
C ILE A 77 9.80 3.21 -4.53
N VAL A 78 9.58 4.53 -4.44
CA VAL A 78 8.27 5.14 -4.73
C VAL A 78 7.86 4.82 -6.17
N VAL A 79 8.72 5.13 -7.15
CA VAL A 79 8.41 4.88 -8.57
C VAL A 79 8.13 3.39 -8.82
N GLN A 80 8.92 2.50 -8.21
CA GLN A 80 8.70 1.06 -8.30
C GLN A 80 7.36 0.63 -7.68
N ALA A 81 6.97 1.20 -6.53
CA ALA A 81 5.72 0.88 -5.86
C ALA A 81 4.48 1.29 -6.69
N PHE A 82 4.56 2.38 -7.43
CA PHE A 82 3.51 2.77 -8.38
C PHE A 82 3.50 1.91 -9.64
N GLY A 83 4.66 1.39 -10.09
CA GLY A 83 4.72 0.43 -11.20
C GLY A 83 4.07 0.94 -12.50
N GLY A 84 4.08 2.26 -12.72
CA GLY A 84 3.43 2.91 -13.86
C GLY A 84 1.92 3.20 -13.72
N SER A 85 1.28 2.75 -12.64
CA SER A 85 -0.12 3.08 -12.35
C SER A 85 -0.27 4.53 -11.87
N GLN A 86 -1.38 5.16 -12.25
CA GLN A 86 -1.72 6.50 -11.77
C GLN A 86 -2.12 6.48 -10.29
N PRO A 87 -1.74 7.50 -9.50
CA PRO A 87 -2.19 7.63 -8.12
C PRO A 87 -3.71 7.78 -7.99
N GLN A 88 -4.26 7.34 -6.87
CA GLN A 88 -5.68 7.45 -6.53
C GLN A 88 -5.93 8.35 -5.31
N THR A 89 -4.87 8.97 -4.77
CA THR A 89 -4.90 9.86 -3.62
C THR A 89 -3.99 11.07 -3.86
N VAL A 90 -4.30 12.19 -3.18
CA VAL A 90 -3.44 13.38 -3.19
C VAL A 90 -2.05 13.05 -2.63
N ASP A 91 -1.97 12.29 -1.55
CA ASP A 91 -0.70 11.83 -0.97
C ASP A 91 0.14 11.05 -2.01
N GLY A 92 -0.51 10.16 -2.76
CA GLY A 92 0.11 9.41 -3.84
C GLY A 92 0.61 10.29 -4.99
N VAL A 93 -0.20 11.27 -5.42
CA VAL A 93 0.20 12.28 -6.42
C VAL A 93 1.45 13.02 -5.95
N VAL A 94 1.46 13.51 -4.70
CA VAL A 94 2.56 14.31 -4.16
C VAL A 94 3.85 13.49 -4.08
N ILE A 95 3.81 12.28 -3.52
CA ILE A 95 5.04 11.49 -3.36
C ILE A 95 5.58 11.01 -4.72
N LEU A 96 4.72 10.61 -5.65
CA LEU A 96 5.15 10.17 -6.98
C LEU A 96 5.72 11.34 -7.80
N ALA A 97 5.06 12.49 -7.81
CA ALA A 97 5.55 13.67 -8.52
C ALA A 97 6.92 14.11 -7.99
N ARG A 98 7.08 14.20 -6.66
CA ARG A 98 8.38 14.55 -6.04
C ARG A 98 9.47 13.56 -6.40
N SER A 99 9.14 12.27 -6.42
CA SER A 99 10.08 11.19 -6.74
C SER A 99 10.51 11.22 -8.20
N TYR A 100 9.61 11.56 -9.13
CA TYR A 100 9.98 11.80 -10.51
C TYR A 100 10.86 13.03 -10.68
N VAL A 101 10.55 14.14 -10.01
CA VAL A 101 11.38 15.36 -10.06
C VAL A 101 12.79 15.10 -9.55
N SER A 102 12.95 14.40 -8.42
CA SER A 102 14.29 14.10 -7.87
C SER A 102 15.13 13.19 -8.78
N GLN A 103 14.49 12.42 -9.67
CA GLN A 103 15.13 11.59 -10.69
C GLN A 103 15.28 12.30 -12.04
N GLY A 104 14.95 13.60 -12.14
CA GLY A 104 15.01 14.36 -13.40
C GLY A 104 13.91 14.02 -14.42
N LYS A 105 12.88 13.26 -14.03
CA LYS A 105 11.79 12.79 -14.90
C LYS A 105 10.62 13.78 -14.93
N VAL A 106 10.87 15.00 -15.39
CA VAL A 106 9.90 16.12 -15.32
C VAL A 106 8.58 15.84 -16.04
N GLU A 107 8.61 15.23 -17.23
CA GLU A 107 7.37 14.91 -17.97
C GLU A 107 6.53 13.84 -17.25
N ALA A 108 7.17 12.86 -16.62
CA ALA A 108 6.47 11.88 -15.78
C ALA A 108 5.91 12.52 -14.49
N ALA A 109 6.59 13.53 -13.93
CA ALA A 109 6.06 14.29 -12.80
C ALA A 109 4.82 15.11 -13.19
N ARG A 110 4.75 15.64 -14.41
CA ARG A 110 3.58 16.37 -14.90
C ARG A 110 2.39 15.45 -15.16
N SER A 111 2.63 14.26 -15.70
CA SER A 111 1.56 13.32 -16.04
C SER A 111 0.80 12.74 -14.85
N VAL A 112 1.29 12.95 -13.62
CA VAL A 112 0.59 12.53 -12.39
C VAL A 112 -0.23 13.65 -11.76
N LEU A 113 -0.14 14.88 -12.28
CA LEU A 113 -0.86 16.07 -11.78
C LEU A 113 -2.15 16.39 -12.56
N SER A 114 -2.32 15.78 -13.74
CA SER A 114 -3.45 15.96 -14.67
C SER A 114 -4.55 14.95 -14.39
#